data_AF-A0A1I7WLZ7-F1
#
_entry.id   AF-A0A1I7WLZ7-F1
#
_cell.length_a   1.000
_cell.length_b   1.000
_cell.length_c   1.000
_cell.angle_alpha   90.00
_cell.angle_beta   90.00
_cell.angle_gamma   90.00
#
_symmetry.space_group_name_H-M   'P 1'
#
loop_
_entity.id
_entity.type
_entity.pdbx_description
1 polymer ?
#
loop_
_entity_poly.entity_id
_entity_poly.type
_entity_poly.pdbx_seq_one_letter_code
_entity_poly.pdbx_strand_id
1 'polypeptide(L)'
;MIEGDVWGEEGDYLVGEDGEIEVCILFFVHISITIDEDELHAGTADDNEGGWDVDEDLAIPDMPDVSGANEIPNRGQAPSFYWTTSISVFSLGFVLFLFTITYLVYRNGLPAVGVRLFDLAGRLQQCYHLTTAGKFSDAIVKLRRILLSVPVLVVSSKQEVAEAEQLIEICREYLAGLLLESARKDLPKSTPGDVKRNAEMAAYFTHFNLQPIHRILTLRTAVNTFFKMKQMRTCASLCRRLLELGPKAEVAAQIRKVMTVAEQDNNDAHQLAYDEHNPFVVCSRNFVPLYRGKPQTKCPFCGASYSPGLEGTLCDVCEVSEIGKDVIGLRISSLQK
;
A
#
# COMPACT_ATOMS: atom_id res chain seq x y z
N MET A 1 46.62 16.39 12.38
CA MET A 1 46.75 14.94 12.17
C MET A 1 45.75 14.23 13.08
N ILE A 2 44.50 14.12 12.63
CA ILE A 2 43.54 13.09 13.07
C ILE A 2 42.77 12.72 11.80
N GLU A 3 43.46 12.02 10.90
CA GLU A 3 42.81 11.21 9.86
C GLU A 3 42.74 9.80 10.47
N GLY A 4 41.59 9.50 11.06
CA GLY A 4 41.22 8.15 11.47
C GLY A 4 39.88 7.87 10.83
N ASP A 5 39.87 7.02 9.81
CA ASP A 5 38.68 6.59 9.09
C ASP A 5 37.65 5.99 10.06
N VAL A 6 36.60 6.77 10.36
CA VAL A 6 35.40 6.32 11.08
C VAL A 6 34.45 5.53 10.16
N TRP A 7 34.78 5.47 8.87
CA TRP A 7 33.96 4.85 7.84
C TRP A 7 34.75 3.73 7.20
N GLY A 8 34.37 2.48 7.47
CA GLY A 8 34.79 1.34 6.66
C GLY A 8 34.44 1.59 5.19
N GLU A 9 35.24 1.01 4.29
CA GLU A 9 35.19 1.22 2.85
C GLU A 9 33.76 1.12 2.28
N GLU A 10 33.48 1.96 1.27
CA GLU A 10 32.26 1.89 0.47
C GLU A 10 32.27 0.59 -0.36
N GLY A 11 31.86 -0.52 0.26
CA GLY A 11 31.84 -1.85 -0.38
C GLY A 11 30.96 -2.90 0.32
N ASP A 12 30.84 -2.87 1.64
CA ASP A 12 30.13 -3.94 2.37
C ASP A 12 28.69 -3.56 2.72
N TYR A 13 27.81 -3.64 1.72
CA TYR A 13 26.41 -3.99 1.96
C TYR A 13 26.26 -5.50 1.74
N LEU A 14 26.74 -6.29 2.70
CA LEU A 14 26.30 -7.67 2.84
C LEU A 14 25.68 -7.83 4.22
N VAL A 15 24.44 -8.30 4.16
CA VAL A 15 23.59 -8.80 5.24
C VAL A 15 24.43 -9.35 6.39
N GLY A 16 24.27 -8.76 7.58
CA GLY A 16 24.82 -9.31 8.81
C GLY A 16 24.34 -10.74 9.00
N GLU A 17 25.31 -11.60 9.30
CA GLU A 17 25.26 -13.06 9.24
C GLU A 17 24.58 -13.67 10.48
N ASP A 18 23.34 -13.27 10.75
CA ASP A 18 22.53 -13.87 11.82
C ASP A 18 21.06 -13.54 11.55
N GLY A 19 20.53 -14.32 10.60
CA GLY A 19 19.12 -14.40 10.29
C GLY A 19 18.37 -15.14 11.37
N GLU A 20 18.10 -14.48 12.49
CA GLU A 20 17.05 -14.83 13.44
C GLU A 20 16.67 -13.55 14.20
N ILE A 21 15.52 -12.96 13.83
CA ILE A 21 14.85 -11.96 14.66
C ILE A 21 13.57 -12.65 15.14
N GLU A 22 13.60 -13.15 16.37
CA GLU A 22 12.42 -13.57 17.10
C GLU A 22 11.40 -12.41 17.10
N VAL A 23 10.24 -12.67 16.51
CA VAL A 23 9.15 -11.71 16.43
C VAL A 23 8.36 -11.78 17.73
N CYS A 24 8.64 -10.88 18.67
CA CYS A 24 7.75 -10.61 19.80
C CYS A 24 6.49 -9.89 19.28
N ILE A 25 5.53 -10.66 18.74
CA ILE A 25 4.15 -10.22 18.50
C ILE A 25 3.37 -10.42 19.81
N LEU A 26 3.52 -9.52 20.77
CA LEU A 26 2.56 -9.40 21.84
C LEU A 26 2.34 -7.92 22.17
N PHE A 27 1.06 -7.61 22.40
CA PHE A 27 0.47 -6.29 22.70
C PHE A 27 0.10 -5.44 21.49
N PHE A 28 -1.06 -5.75 20.89
CA PHE A 28 -2.15 -4.77 20.73
C PHE A 28 -3.50 -5.45 20.41
N VAL A 29 -4.01 -6.27 21.34
CA VAL A 29 -5.44 -6.58 21.42
C VAL A 29 -5.82 -6.65 22.90
N HIS A 30 -6.34 -5.57 23.45
CA HIS A 30 -7.14 -5.62 24.66
C HIS A 30 -8.56 -5.23 24.27
N ILE A 31 -9.35 -6.26 23.96
CA ILE A 31 -10.79 -6.20 23.82
C ILE A 31 -11.34 -6.24 25.26
N SER A 32 -12.02 -5.17 25.67
CA SER A 32 -12.92 -5.21 26.82
C SER A 32 -14.34 -5.17 26.26
N ILE A 33 -14.96 -6.34 26.16
CA ILE A 33 -16.41 -6.48 25.99
C ILE A 33 -16.94 -6.94 27.35
N THR A 34 -17.64 -6.04 28.04
CA THR A 34 -18.56 -6.42 29.10
C THR A 34 -19.84 -6.90 28.44
N ILE A 35 -20.19 -8.15 28.73
CA ILE A 35 -21.44 -8.83 28.37
C ILE A 35 -22.50 -8.37 29.37
N ASP A 36 -23.63 -7.90 28.87
CA ASP A 36 -24.89 -7.90 29.63
C ASP A 36 -25.81 -8.93 28.96
N GLU A 37 -26.22 -9.92 29.77
CA GLU A 37 -27.28 -10.89 29.50
C GLU A 37 -28.64 -10.33 29.97
N ASP A 38 -29.69 -11.06 29.60
CA ASP A 38 -31.10 -10.99 30.01
C ASP A 38 -31.98 -10.03 29.16
N GLU A 39 -33.17 -10.41 28.67
CA GLU A 39 -34.10 -11.43 29.18
C GLU A 39 -35.09 -11.91 28.10
N LEU A 40 -35.60 -13.11 28.35
CA LEU A 40 -36.61 -13.88 27.65
C LEU A 40 -38.04 -13.38 27.99
N HIS A 41 -38.93 -13.22 27.00
CA HIS A 41 -40.38 -13.48 27.15
C HIS A 41 -41.00 -13.77 25.76
N ALA A 42 -41.46 -15.00 25.52
CA ALA A 42 -42.80 -15.55 25.84
C ALA A 42 -43.87 -15.05 24.84
N GLY A 43 -44.46 -16.01 24.12
CA GLY A 43 -45.32 -15.77 22.98
C GLY A 43 -46.72 -15.27 23.31
N THR A 44 -47.39 -14.84 22.24
CA THR A 44 -48.85 -14.79 22.15
C THR A 44 -49.23 -15.24 20.74
N ALA A 45 -50.07 -16.26 20.68
CA ALA A 45 -50.93 -16.52 19.54
C ALA A 45 -51.95 -15.38 19.42
N ASP A 46 -52.19 -14.93 18.20
CA ASP A 46 -53.46 -14.33 17.80
C ASP A 46 -53.55 -14.35 16.27
N ASP A 47 -54.10 -15.46 15.77
CA ASP A 47 -55.30 -15.50 14.94
C ASP A 47 -55.69 -14.16 14.30
N ASN A 48 -55.35 -13.96 13.01
CA ASN A 48 -56.21 -13.15 12.16
C ASN A 48 -56.18 -13.62 10.69
N GLU A 49 -57.28 -14.27 10.32
CA GLU A 49 -57.95 -14.22 9.01
C GLU A 49 -57.11 -14.48 7.76
N GLY A 50 -57.18 -15.73 7.29
CA GLY A 50 -56.82 -16.12 5.93
C GLY A 50 -57.61 -15.32 4.90
N GLY A 51 -56.96 -14.31 4.33
CA GLY A 51 -57.35 -13.73 3.05
C GLY A 51 -57.21 -14.80 1.96
N TRP A 52 -58.15 -14.81 1.02
CA TRP A 52 -58.13 -15.74 -0.09
C TRP A 52 -56.86 -15.48 -0.91
N ASP A 53 -55.96 -16.46 -1.00
CA ASP A 53 -54.81 -16.41 -1.91
C ASP A 53 -55.35 -16.23 -3.34
N VAL A 54 -55.36 -14.99 -3.81
CA VAL A 54 -55.66 -14.66 -5.20
C VAL A 54 -54.39 -14.84 -6.04
N ASP A 55 -53.75 -16.01 -5.91
CA ASP A 55 -52.60 -16.43 -6.72
C ASP A 55 -53.00 -17.55 -7.71
N GLU A 56 -54.29 -17.62 -8.08
CA GLU A 56 -54.73 -18.29 -9.32
C GLU A 56 -54.90 -17.25 -10.44
N ASP A 57 -53.82 -16.54 -10.74
CA ASP A 57 -53.64 -16.04 -12.10
C ASP A 57 -53.60 -17.26 -13.02
N LEU A 58 -54.69 -17.47 -13.76
CA LEU A 58 -54.75 -18.32 -14.95
C LEU A 58 -53.62 -17.91 -15.90
N ALA A 59 -52.43 -18.49 -15.71
CA ALA A 59 -51.36 -18.40 -16.69
C ALA A 59 -51.94 -18.95 -17.99
N ILE A 60 -52.05 -18.08 -19.00
CA ILE A 60 -52.48 -18.48 -20.34
C ILE A 60 -51.53 -19.61 -20.77
N PRO A 61 -52.01 -20.84 -20.99
CA PRO A 61 -51.13 -21.92 -21.39
C PRO A 61 -50.54 -21.58 -22.76
N ASP A 62 -49.21 -21.56 -22.85
CA ASP A 62 -48.51 -21.42 -24.13
C ASP A 62 -49.00 -22.54 -25.06
N MET A 63 -49.66 -22.17 -26.16
CA MET A 63 -49.99 -23.12 -27.21
C MET A 63 -48.68 -23.56 -27.88
N PRO A 64 -48.36 -24.86 -27.93
CA PRO A 64 -47.13 -25.30 -28.57
C PRO A 64 -47.18 -24.99 -30.06
N ASP A 65 -46.16 -24.28 -30.56
CA ASP A 65 -45.98 -24.07 -31.99
C ASP A 65 -45.56 -25.42 -32.59
N VAL A 66 -46.49 -26.10 -33.27
CA VAL A 66 -46.22 -27.37 -33.94
C VAL A 66 -45.58 -27.07 -35.29
N SER A 67 -44.33 -26.60 -35.28
CA SER A 67 -43.48 -26.63 -36.46
C SER A 67 -42.75 -27.98 -36.48
N GLY A 68 -43.16 -28.86 -37.41
CA GLY A 68 -42.54 -30.16 -37.65
C GLY A 68 -41.17 -30.08 -38.33
N ALA A 69 -40.29 -29.19 -37.86
CA ALA A 69 -38.92 -29.07 -38.32
C ALA A 69 -37.96 -29.45 -37.20
N ASN A 70 -36.90 -30.17 -37.54
CA ASN A 70 -35.84 -30.57 -36.62
C ASN A 70 -34.99 -29.32 -36.29
N GLU A 71 -35.54 -28.40 -35.50
CA GLU A 71 -34.91 -27.13 -35.13
C GLU A 71 -33.84 -27.38 -34.07
N ILE A 72 -32.63 -26.89 -34.34
CA ILE A 72 -31.53 -26.93 -33.38
C ILE A 72 -31.84 -25.89 -32.30
N PRO A 73 -31.91 -26.25 -31.01
CA PRO A 73 -32.24 -25.29 -29.97
C PRO A 73 -31.17 -24.19 -29.89
N ASN A 74 -31.62 -22.94 -29.80
CA ASN A 74 -30.74 -21.80 -29.63
C ASN A 74 -29.97 -21.90 -28.30
N ARG A 75 -28.69 -21.56 -28.33
CA ARG A 75 -27.85 -21.58 -27.13
C ARG A 75 -28.36 -20.55 -26.13
N GLY A 76 -28.70 -21.01 -24.93
CA GLY A 76 -29.01 -20.13 -23.79
C GLY A 76 -27.82 -19.24 -23.40
N GLN A 77 -28.08 -18.16 -22.67
CA GLN A 77 -27.04 -17.26 -22.18
C GLN A 77 -26.04 -18.02 -21.30
N ALA A 78 -24.74 -17.80 -21.54
CA ALA A 78 -23.69 -18.41 -20.74
C ALA A 78 -23.70 -17.85 -19.30
N PRO A 79 -23.28 -18.62 -18.29
CA PRO A 79 -23.20 -18.16 -16.89
C PRO A 79 -22.44 -16.83 -16.71
N SER A 80 -21.40 -16.59 -17.51
CA SER A 80 -20.62 -15.34 -17.50
C SER A 80 -21.44 -14.10 -17.84
N PHE A 81 -22.53 -14.22 -18.58
CA PHE A 81 -23.44 -13.12 -18.90
C PHE A 81 -24.21 -12.63 -17.66
N TYR A 82 -24.57 -13.55 -16.76
CA TYR A 82 -25.26 -13.19 -15.52
C TYR A 82 -24.32 -12.52 -14.51
N TRP A 83 -23.02 -12.82 -14.56
CA TRP A 83 -22.01 -12.19 -13.70
C TRP A 83 -21.88 -10.68 -13.98
N THR A 84 -21.79 -10.29 -15.25
CA THR A 84 -21.64 -8.87 -15.64
C THR A 84 -22.85 -8.01 -15.32
N THR A 85 -24.03 -8.63 -15.16
CA THR A 85 -25.29 -7.92 -14.89
C THR A 85 -25.50 -7.68 -13.39
N SER A 86 -24.91 -8.52 -12.54
CA SER A 86 -25.13 -8.52 -11.09
C SER A 86 -23.97 -7.95 -10.27
N ILE A 87 -22.87 -7.52 -10.92
CA ILE A 87 -21.60 -7.15 -10.28
C ILE A 87 -21.18 -5.72 -10.62
N SER A 88 -20.90 -4.91 -9.60
CA SER A 88 -20.29 -3.57 -9.71
C SER A 88 -18.83 -3.52 -9.24
N VAL A 89 -18.22 -4.67 -8.89
CA VAL A 89 -16.80 -4.77 -8.53
C VAL A 89 -15.95 -5.16 -9.74
N PHE A 90 -14.76 -4.55 -9.87
CA PHE A 90 -13.87 -4.65 -11.06
C PHE A 90 -13.25 -6.04 -11.26
N SER A 91 -13.47 -6.95 -10.33
CA SER A 91 -13.01 -8.33 -10.41
C SER A 91 -13.78 -9.07 -11.52
N LEU A 92 -13.19 -9.11 -12.73
CA LEU A 92 -13.05 -10.29 -13.60
C LEU A 92 -12.98 -9.95 -15.11
N GLY A 93 -11.97 -9.18 -15.51
CA GLY A 93 -11.59 -9.06 -16.92
C GLY A 93 -10.56 -10.11 -17.41
N PHE A 94 -9.90 -10.85 -16.52
CA PHE A 94 -8.70 -11.60 -16.94
C PHE A 94 -8.34 -12.80 -16.05
N VAL A 95 -9.17 -13.85 -15.96
CA VAL A 95 -8.68 -15.21 -15.69
C VAL A 95 -9.52 -16.25 -16.43
N LEU A 96 -8.84 -16.90 -17.38
CA LEU A 96 -9.04 -18.22 -17.98
C LEU A 96 -10.41 -18.93 -17.85
N PHE A 97 -10.95 -19.19 -19.03
CA PHE A 97 -11.78 -20.33 -19.40
C PHE A 97 -11.38 -21.64 -18.68
N LEU A 98 -12.41 -22.39 -18.26
CA LEU A 98 -12.48 -23.79 -17.83
C LEU A 98 -12.66 -24.01 -16.31
N PHE A 99 -13.77 -24.70 -16.01
CA PHE A 99 -14.27 -25.20 -14.72
C PHE A 99 -14.97 -24.21 -13.78
N THR A 100 -16.20 -23.86 -14.12
CA THR A 100 -17.22 -23.47 -13.13
C THR A 100 -17.76 -24.72 -12.42
N ILE A 101 -17.25 -25.01 -11.21
CA ILE A 101 -18.04 -25.74 -10.20
C ILE A 101 -18.82 -24.69 -9.43
N THR A 102 -20.03 -24.39 -9.89
CA THR A 102 -21.13 -23.94 -9.03
C THR A 102 -22.44 -24.32 -9.71
N TYR A 103 -22.90 -25.54 -9.46
CA TYR A 103 -24.31 -25.88 -9.61
C TYR A 103 -25.07 -25.10 -8.53
N LEU A 104 -25.49 -23.87 -8.79
CA LEU A 104 -26.57 -23.20 -8.06
C LEU A 104 -27.02 -21.92 -8.79
N VAL A 105 -28.27 -21.98 -9.24
CA VAL A 105 -29.21 -20.90 -9.57
C VAL A 105 -28.91 -20.05 -10.80
N TYR A 106 -29.66 -20.38 -11.85
CA TYR A 106 -29.71 -19.89 -13.23
C TYR A 106 -29.76 -18.37 -13.48
N ARG A 107 -29.79 -17.50 -12.46
CA ARG A 107 -29.83 -16.03 -12.65
C ARG A 107 -29.01 -15.17 -11.67
N ASN A 108 -28.63 -15.70 -10.49
CA ASN A 108 -28.01 -14.90 -9.41
C ASN A 108 -26.63 -15.42 -8.96
N GLY A 109 -26.03 -16.37 -9.69
CA GLY A 109 -24.71 -16.89 -9.34
C GLY A 109 -23.62 -15.82 -9.47
N LEU A 110 -22.79 -15.68 -8.44
CA LEU A 110 -21.58 -14.87 -8.47
C LEU A 110 -20.34 -15.77 -8.60
N PRO A 111 -19.26 -15.32 -9.26
CA PRO A 111 -18.02 -16.08 -9.37
C PRO A 111 -17.35 -16.24 -7.99
N ALA A 112 -16.58 -17.31 -7.84
CA ALA A 112 -15.83 -17.58 -6.61
C ALA A 112 -14.72 -16.55 -6.38
N VAL A 113 -14.47 -16.21 -5.11
CA VAL A 113 -13.40 -15.28 -4.71
C VAL A 113 -12.05 -15.99 -4.73
N GLY A 114 -11.19 -15.64 -5.69
CA GLY A 114 -9.88 -16.29 -5.89
C GLY A 114 -8.71 -15.68 -5.10
N VAL A 115 -8.84 -14.46 -4.57
CA VAL A 115 -7.81 -13.78 -3.79
C VAL A 115 -8.45 -13.14 -2.57
N ARG A 116 -7.91 -13.44 -1.38
CA ARG A 116 -8.36 -12.86 -0.12
C ARG A 116 -7.35 -11.84 0.39
N LEU A 117 -7.82 -10.93 1.25
CA LEU A 117 -6.97 -9.90 1.85
C LEU A 117 -5.77 -10.50 2.60
N PHE A 118 -5.98 -11.61 3.31
CA PHE A 118 -4.93 -12.36 4.00
C PHE A 118 -3.79 -12.81 3.06
N ASP A 119 -4.11 -13.22 1.82
CA ASP A 119 -3.11 -13.65 0.85
C ASP A 119 -2.20 -12.48 0.44
N LEU A 120 -2.76 -11.27 0.35
CA LEU A 120 -2.00 -10.05 0.06
C LEU A 120 -1.12 -9.64 1.24
N ALA A 121 -1.62 -9.75 2.47
CA ALA A 121 -0.84 -9.51 3.68
C ALA A 121 0.36 -10.48 3.79
N GLY A 122 0.18 -11.75 3.43
CA GLY A 122 1.28 -12.72 3.35
C GLY A 122 2.34 -12.34 2.31
N ARG A 123 1.94 -11.82 1.14
CA ARG A 123 2.87 -11.32 0.11
C ARG A 123 3.62 -10.07 0.58
N LEU A 124 2.98 -9.22 1.38
CA LEU A 124 3.60 -8.00 1.92
C LEU A 124 4.79 -8.32 2.85
N GLN A 125 4.70 -9.39 3.66
CA GLN A 125 5.82 -9.84 4.49
C GLN A 125 7.07 -10.18 3.66
N GLN A 126 6.89 -10.81 2.50
CA GLN A 126 8.01 -11.07 1.59
C GLN A 126 8.66 -9.78 1.07
N CYS A 127 7.87 -8.72 0.87
CA CYS A 127 8.38 -7.42 0.43
C CYS A 127 9.23 -6.75 1.52
N TYR A 128 8.88 -6.93 2.79
CA TYR A 128 9.69 -6.45 3.92
C TYR A 128 11.05 -7.15 3.97
N HIS A 129 11.09 -8.48 3.78
CA HIS A 129 12.35 -9.21 3.71
C HIS A 129 13.23 -8.74 2.53
N LEU A 130 12.65 -8.54 1.33
CA LEU A 130 13.39 -8.02 0.18
C LEU A 130 13.92 -6.60 0.41
N THR A 131 13.14 -5.76 1.10
CA THR A 131 13.55 -4.39 1.47
C THR A 131 14.73 -4.41 2.44
N THR A 132 14.67 -5.25 3.47
CA THR A 132 15.78 -5.44 4.43
C THR A 132 17.03 -5.99 3.73
N ALA A 133 16.87 -6.89 2.76
CA ALA A 133 17.97 -7.46 1.98
C ALA A 133 18.52 -6.53 0.88
N GLY A 134 17.97 -5.31 0.72
CA GLY A 134 18.43 -4.36 -0.29
C GLY A 134 18.05 -4.69 -1.75
N LYS A 135 17.19 -5.69 -1.98
CA LYS A 135 16.72 -6.11 -3.32
C LYS A 135 15.54 -5.25 -3.78
N PHE A 136 15.80 -3.96 -4.00
CA PHE A 136 14.75 -2.97 -4.25
C PHE A 136 14.00 -3.19 -5.57
N SER A 137 14.67 -3.63 -6.64
CA SER A 137 14.02 -3.96 -7.92
C SER A 137 12.93 -5.02 -7.75
N ASP A 138 13.24 -6.11 -7.06
CA ASP A 138 12.30 -7.20 -6.80
C ASP A 138 11.17 -6.76 -5.86
N ALA A 139 11.51 -5.99 -4.82
CA ALA A 139 10.55 -5.44 -3.88
C ALA A 139 9.52 -4.53 -4.58
N ILE A 140 9.97 -3.63 -5.45
CA ILE A 140 9.11 -2.72 -6.23
C ILE A 140 8.11 -3.51 -7.07
N VAL A 141 8.59 -4.52 -7.81
CA VAL A 141 7.71 -5.36 -8.65
C VAL A 141 6.65 -6.08 -7.79
N LYS A 142 7.05 -6.67 -6.65
CA LYS A 142 6.10 -7.38 -5.78
C LYS A 142 5.11 -6.44 -5.10
N LEU A 143 5.57 -5.29 -4.59
CA LEU A 143 4.70 -4.28 -3.96
C LEU A 143 3.67 -3.74 -4.96
N ARG A 144 4.08 -3.47 -6.20
CA ARG A 144 3.14 -3.01 -7.25
C ARG A 144 2.12 -4.09 -7.59
N ARG A 145 2.52 -5.36 -7.65
CA ARG A 145 1.57 -6.47 -7.84
C ARG A 145 0.55 -6.58 -6.71
N ILE A 146 0.96 -6.36 -5.45
CA ILE A 146 0.04 -6.33 -4.32
C ILE A 146 -0.95 -5.17 -4.48
N LEU A 147 -0.44 -3.96 -4.73
CA LEU A 147 -1.25 -2.76 -4.97
C LEU A 147 -2.31 -3.01 -6.05
N LEU A 148 -1.90 -3.52 -7.22
CA LEU A 148 -2.78 -3.80 -8.35
C LEU A 148 -3.74 -4.99 -8.12
N SER A 149 -3.50 -5.80 -7.08
CA SER A 149 -4.42 -6.87 -6.67
C SER A 149 -5.52 -6.39 -5.73
N VAL A 150 -5.40 -5.19 -5.15
CA VAL A 150 -6.41 -4.68 -4.21
C VAL A 150 -7.77 -4.43 -4.90
N PRO A 151 -7.87 -3.81 -6.09
CA PRO A 151 -9.16 -3.55 -6.75
C PRO A 151 -9.95 -4.80 -7.15
N VAL A 152 -9.32 -5.97 -7.21
CA VAL A 152 -9.96 -7.24 -7.56
C VAL A 152 -10.41 -8.05 -6.35
N LEU A 153 -10.17 -7.54 -5.13
CA LEU A 153 -10.68 -8.13 -3.91
C LEU A 153 -12.20 -8.00 -3.83
N VAL A 154 -12.81 -8.98 -3.18
CA VAL A 154 -14.21 -8.95 -2.77
C VAL A 154 -14.25 -9.15 -1.27
N VAL A 155 -14.66 -8.13 -0.53
CA VAL A 155 -14.69 -8.12 0.93
C VAL A 155 -16.10 -7.90 1.46
N SER A 156 -16.39 -8.48 2.62
CA SER A 156 -17.76 -8.55 3.15
C SER A 156 -18.02 -7.51 4.23
N SER A 157 -16.97 -7.01 4.89
CA SER A 157 -17.09 -6.08 6.01
C SER A 157 -16.49 -4.70 5.70
N LYS A 158 -17.01 -3.66 6.37
CA LYS A 158 -16.42 -2.31 6.32
C LYS A 158 -14.99 -2.28 6.89
N GLN A 159 -14.70 -3.17 7.84
CA GLN A 159 -13.37 -3.29 8.43
C GLN A 159 -12.34 -3.78 7.40
N GLU A 160 -12.65 -4.84 6.64
CA GLU A 160 -11.77 -5.33 5.56
C GLU A 160 -11.56 -4.27 4.46
N VAL A 161 -12.56 -3.42 4.18
CA VAL A 161 -12.38 -2.28 3.27
C VAL A 161 -11.32 -1.32 3.81
N ALA A 162 -11.41 -0.94 5.09
CA ALA A 162 -10.43 -0.06 5.72
C ALA A 162 -9.02 -0.70 5.73
N GLU A 163 -8.92 -2.00 6.00
CA GLU A 163 -7.65 -2.73 5.95
C GLU A 163 -7.06 -2.78 4.52
N ALA A 164 -7.90 -2.90 3.49
CA ALA A 164 -7.47 -2.84 2.10
C ALA A 164 -6.98 -1.43 1.69
N GLU A 165 -7.64 -0.37 2.18
CA GLU A 165 -7.19 1.02 1.99
C GLU A 165 -5.85 1.28 2.69
N GLN A 166 -5.68 0.77 3.92
CA GLN A 166 -4.39 0.81 4.63
C GLN A 166 -3.30 0.05 3.88
N LEU A 167 -3.63 -1.10 3.27
CA LEU A 167 -2.69 -1.86 2.46
C LEU A 167 -2.23 -1.06 1.23
N ILE A 168 -3.13 -0.31 0.58
CA ILE A 168 -2.77 0.62 -0.51
C ILE A 168 -1.79 1.68 -0.01
N GLU A 169 -2.07 2.28 1.14
CA GLU A 169 -1.20 3.29 1.74
C GLU A 169 0.20 2.73 2.06
N ILE A 170 0.28 1.56 2.70
CA ILE A 170 1.57 0.89 2.98
C ILE A 170 2.32 0.63 1.67
N CYS A 171 1.65 0.08 0.66
CA CYS A 171 2.29 -0.19 -0.63
C CYS A 171 2.78 1.10 -1.31
N ARG A 172 2.00 2.20 -1.25
CA ARG A 172 2.39 3.52 -1.76
C ARG A 172 3.66 4.03 -1.08
N GLU A 173 3.69 4.05 0.25
CA GLU A 173 4.84 4.57 1.01
C GLU A 173 6.13 3.82 0.68
N TYR A 174 6.07 2.49 0.64
CA TYR A 174 7.21 1.67 0.26
C TYR A 174 7.60 1.86 -1.21
N LEU A 175 6.64 1.82 -2.15
CA LEU A 175 6.96 1.98 -3.57
C LEU A 175 7.60 3.33 -3.86
N ALA A 176 6.99 4.43 -3.41
CA ALA A 176 7.49 5.77 -3.65
C ALA A 176 8.86 5.99 -2.99
N GLY A 177 9.07 5.47 -1.78
CA GLY A 177 10.35 5.54 -1.10
C GLY A 177 11.45 4.73 -1.81
N LEU A 178 11.15 3.49 -2.24
CA LEU A 178 12.10 2.64 -2.94
C LEU A 178 12.42 3.14 -4.36
N LEU A 179 11.44 3.73 -5.06
CA LEU A 179 11.67 4.39 -6.35
C LEU A 179 12.60 5.59 -6.19
N LEU A 180 12.39 6.41 -5.15
CA LEU A 180 13.27 7.53 -4.83
C LEU A 180 14.69 7.05 -4.53
N GLU A 181 14.85 6.04 -3.68
CA GLU A 181 16.16 5.51 -3.30
C GLU A 181 16.88 4.87 -4.50
N SER A 182 16.15 4.20 -5.39
CA SER A 182 16.71 3.67 -6.65
C SER A 182 17.20 4.81 -7.54
N ALA A 183 16.38 5.84 -7.76
CA ALA A 183 16.77 7.01 -8.54
C ALA A 183 17.96 7.76 -7.91
N ARG A 184 18.04 7.83 -6.57
CA ARG A 184 19.18 8.43 -5.86
C ARG A 184 20.49 7.67 -6.10
N LYS A 185 20.43 6.34 -6.20
CA LYS A 185 21.60 5.49 -6.48
C LYS A 185 22.08 5.63 -7.92
N ASP A 186 21.18 5.91 -8.85
CA ASP A 186 21.49 6.11 -10.28
C ASP A 186 22.02 7.52 -10.59
N LEU A 187 21.88 8.48 -9.66
CA LEU A 187 22.42 9.82 -9.85
C LEU A 187 23.96 9.83 -9.87
N PRO A 188 24.59 10.56 -10.81
CA PRO A 188 26.03 10.76 -10.79
C PRO A 188 26.46 11.49 -9.51
N LYS A 189 27.71 11.30 -9.07
CA LYS A 189 28.27 11.96 -7.88
C LYS A 189 29.41 12.93 -8.24
N SER A 190 29.47 13.36 -9.49
CA SER A 190 30.63 14.05 -10.05
C SER A 190 30.58 15.56 -9.81
N THR A 191 29.39 16.18 -9.83
CA THR A 191 29.28 17.63 -9.63
C THR A 191 28.85 17.98 -8.20
N PRO A 192 29.24 19.16 -7.68
CA PRO A 192 28.76 19.63 -6.37
C PRO A 192 27.24 19.76 -6.29
N GLY A 193 26.56 20.00 -7.42
CA GLY A 193 25.10 20.01 -7.50
C GLY A 193 24.50 18.63 -7.28
N ASP A 194 25.11 17.60 -7.88
CA ASP A 194 24.62 16.22 -7.73
C ASP A 194 24.82 15.69 -6.31
N VAL A 195 25.93 16.04 -5.65
CA VAL A 195 26.18 15.65 -4.24
C VAL A 195 25.12 16.26 -3.32
N LYS A 196 24.75 17.54 -3.54
CA LYS A 196 23.64 18.18 -2.81
C LYS A 196 22.31 17.48 -3.08
N ARG A 197 22.02 17.20 -4.35
CA ARG A 197 20.79 16.51 -4.75
C ARG A 197 20.69 15.10 -4.14
N ASN A 198 21.80 14.39 -4.06
CA ASN A 198 21.88 13.08 -3.43
C ASN A 198 21.54 13.15 -1.94
N ALA A 199 22.07 14.15 -1.23
CA ALA A 199 21.74 14.37 0.19
C ALA A 199 20.29 14.81 0.41
N GLU A 200 19.76 15.69 -0.43
CA GLU A 200 18.33 16.07 -0.40
C GLU A 200 17.42 14.84 -0.52
N MET A 201 17.67 13.99 -1.52
CA MET A 201 16.90 12.76 -1.70
C MET A 201 17.06 11.80 -0.51
N ALA A 202 18.26 11.64 0.03
CA ALA A 202 18.48 10.83 1.23
C ALA A 202 17.66 11.36 2.43
N ALA A 203 17.58 12.68 2.61
CA ALA A 203 16.75 13.28 3.65
C ALA A 203 15.25 13.10 3.40
N TYR A 204 14.78 13.29 2.17
CA TYR A 204 13.38 13.06 1.80
C TYR A 204 12.96 11.61 2.08
N PHE A 205 13.86 10.65 1.85
CA PHE A 205 13.57 9.25 2.13
C PHE A 205 13.25 8.98 3.62
N THR A 206 13.83 9.78 4.53
CA THR A 206 13.59 9.64 5.98
C THR A 206 12.17 10.03 6.43
N HIS A 207 11.39 10.65 5.55
CA HIS A 207 10.01 11.10 5.84
C HIS A 207 8.94 10.15 5.33
N PHE A 208 9.31 9.07 4.62
CA PHE A 208 8.35 8.02 4.26
C PHE A 208 7.94 7.21 5.48
N ASN A 209 6.65 6.86 5.55
CA ASN A 209 6.10 6.13 6.67
C ASN A 209 6.29 4.62 6.51
N LEU A 210 7.54 4.17 6.72
CA LEU A 210 7.92 2.76 6.68
C LEU A 210 7.87 2.13 8.08
N GLN A 211 8.00 0.80 8.15
CA GLN A 211 8.19 0.14 9.44
C GLN A 211 9.47 0.63 10.13
N PRO A 212 9.52 0.69 11.48
CA PRO A 212 10.66 1.23 12.22
C PRO A 212 12.00 0.64 11.81
N ILE A 213 12.06 -0.68 11.55
CA ILE A 213 13.28 -1.36 11.10
C ILE A 213 13.84 -0.77 9.80
N HIS A 214 12.98 -0.48 8.82
CA HIS A 214 13.39 0.12 7.55
C HIS A 214 13.69 1.61 7.71
N ARG A 215 12.94 2.34 8.55
CA ARG A 215 13.22 3.75 8.85
C ARG A 215 14.61 3.93 9.47
N ILE A 216 15.02 3.02 10.36
CA ILE A 216 16.39 3.00 10.92
C ILE A 216 17.43 2.90 9.80
N LEU A 217 17.23 2.01 8.81
CA LEU A 217 18.13 1.88 7.67
C LEU A 217 18.20 3.17 6.83
N THR A 218 17.06 3.80 6.56
CA THR A 218 17.02 5.07 5.80
C THR A 218 17.71 6.21 6.54
N LEU A 219 17.50 6.32 7.85
CA LEU A 219 18.12 7.34 8.69
C LEU A 219 19.62 7.14 8.80
N ARG A 220 20.09 5.89 8.89
CA ARG A 220 21.53 5.58 8.92
C ARG A 220 22.21 6.03 7.62
N THR A 221 21.61 5.76 6.47
CA THR A 221 22.11 6.24 5.17
C THR A 221 22.15 7.76 5.09
N ALA A 222 21.11 8.43 5.58
CA ALA A 222 21.05 9.89 5.63
C ALA A 222 22.13 10.48 6.57
N VAL A 223 22.27 9.96 7.80
CA VAL A 223 23.32 10.38 8.75
C VAL A 223 24.70 10.29 8.12
N ASN A 224 25.04 9.18 7.48
CA ASN A 224 26.35 9.00 6.83
C ASN A 224 26.58 10.04 5.71
N THR A 225 25.53 10.32 4.92
CA THR A 225 25.59 11.27 3.81
C THR A 225 25.77 12.70 4.32
N PHE A 226 24.99 13.10 5.33
CA PHE A 226 25.02 14.45 5.90
C PHE A 226 26.31 14.71 6.69
N PHE A 227 26.82 13.70 7.39
CA PHE A 227 28.10 13.81 8.09
C PHE A 227 29.27 14.02 7.12
N LYS A 228 29.33 13.24 6.02
CA LYS A 228 30.34 13.40 4.95
C LYS A 228 30.29 14.78 4.30
N MET A 229 29.09 15.34 4.14
CA MET A 229 28.87 16.68 3.57
C MET A 229 29.05 17.84 4.56
N LYS A 230 29.45 17.57 5.82
CA LYS A 230 29.57 18.59 6.88
C LYS A 230 28.28 19.39 7.10
N GLN A 231 27.14 18.70 7.05
CA GLN A 231 25.83 19.23 7.43
C GLN A 231 25.53 18.86 8.87
N MET A 232 26.29 19.42 9.80
CA MET A 232 26.38 18.89 11.17
C MET A 232 25.12 19.19 12.00
N ARG A 233 24.48 20.35 11.79
CA ARG A 233 23.24 20.67 12.51
C ARG A 233 22.11 19.73 12.09
N THR A 234 21.92 19.56 10.79
CA THR A 234 20.90 18.63 10.27
C THR A 234 21.24 17.18 10.61
N CYS A 235 22.52 16.79 10.54
CA CYS A 235 22.98 15.45 10.92
C CYS A 235 22.64 15.12 12.39
N ALA A 236 22.85 16.06 13.33
CA ALA A 236 22.53 15.86 14.73
C ALA A 236 21.03 15.57 14.94
N SER A 237 20.15 16.29 14.24
CA SER A 237 18.71 16.04 14.26
C SER A 237 18.34 14.65 13.74
N LEU A 238 18.92 14.24 12.61
CA LEU A 238 18.74 12.88 12.06
C LEU A 238 19.21 11.79 13.03
N CYS A 239 20.32 11.99 13.73
CA CYS A 239 20.80 11.08 14.77
C CYS A 239 19.80 10.92 15.91
N ARG A 240 19.19 12.02 16.40
CA ARG A 240 18.17 11.95 17.46
C ARG A 240 16.95 11.15 17.02
N ARG A 241 16.42 11.46 15.83
CA ARG A 241 15.29 10.71 15.22
C ARG A 241 15.60 9.23 15.07
N LEU A 242 16.85 8.87 14.73
CA LEU A 242 17.28 7.48 14.63
C LEU A 242 17.29 6.80 16.00
N LEU A 243 17.84 7.45 17.03
CA LEU A 243 17.91 6.92 18.39
C LEU A 243 16.52 6.74 19.02
N GLU A 244 15.56 7.60 18.70
CA GLU A 244 14.15 7.50 19.13
C GLU A 244 13.45 6.22 18.64
N LEU A 245 13.90 5.66 17.51
CA LEU A 245 13.34 4.40 16.99
C LEU A 245 13.85 3.15 17.71
N GLY A 246 14.78 3.28 18.64
CA GLY A 246 15.33 2.16 19.41
C GLY A 246 16.14 1.17 18.55
N PRO A 247 17.24 1.61 17.89
CA PRO A 247 18.08 0.71 17.11
C PRO A 247 18.84 -0.29 18.00
N LYS A 248 19.40 -1.34 17.39
CA LYS A 248 20.31 -2.29 18.07
C LYS A 248 21.44 -1.54 18.80
N ALA A 249 21.88 -2.07 19.94
CA ALA A 249 22.82 -1.40 20.84
C ALA A 249 24.12 -0.93 20.15
N GLU A 250 24.65 -1.73 19.24
CA GLU A 250 25.84 -1.39 18.45
C GLU A 250 25.62 -0.15 17.57
N VAL A 251 24.52 -0.13 16.81
CA VAL A 251 24.15 1.01 15.97
C VAL A 251 23.87 2.24 16.83
N ALA A 252 23.18 2.08 17.97
CA ALA A 252 22.94 3.17 18.91
C ALA A 252 24.24 3.80 19.41
N ALA A 253 25.24 2.99 19.77
CA ALA A 253 26.53 3.45 20.24
C ALA A 253 27.29 4.22 19.15
N GLN A 254 27.25 3.74 17.89
CA GLN A 254 27.85 4.45 16.76
C GLN A 254 27.18 5.82 16.53
N ILE A 255 25.84 5.85 16.48
CA ILE A 255 25.08 7.07 16.20
C ILE A 255 25.25 8.11 17.32
N ARG A 256 25.35 7.70 18.59
CA ARG A 256 25.66 8.63 19.69
C ARG A 256 27.01 9.32 19.52
N LYS A 257 28.05 8.58 19.10
CA LYS A 257 29.38 9.18 18.83
C LYS A 257 29.31 10.21 17.71
N VAL A 258 28.64 9.86 16.61
CA VAL A 258 28.42 10.78 15.47
C VAL A 258 27.66 12.03 15.91
N MET A 259 26.61 11.86 16.71
CA MET A 259 25.81 12.97 17.26
C MET A 259 26.65 13.92 18.10
N THR A 260 27.51 13.42 19.00
CA THR A 260 28.40 14.27 19.82
C THR A 260 29.33 15.11 18.96
N VAL A 261 29.90 14.55 17.89
CA VAL A 261 30.76 15.31 16.96
C VAL A 261 29.94 16.35 16.20
N ALA A 262 28.76 15.98 15.73
CA ALA A 262 27.88 16.89 14.99
C ALA A 262 27.38 18.07 15.84
N GLU A 263 27.12 17.85 17.14
CA GLU A 263 26.71 18.89 18.08
C GLU A 263 27.83 19.88 18.42
N GLN A 264 29.10 19.49 18.29
CA GLN A 264 30.25 20.37 18.54
C GLN A 264 30.46 21.40 17.43
N ASP A 265 30.30 21.01 16.16
CA ASP A 265 30.50 21.90 15.00
C ASP A 265 29.24 22.72 14.68
N ASN A 266 28.03 22.17 14.92
CA ASN A 266 26.70 22.80 14.81
C ASN A 266 26.53 23.81 13.66
N ASN A 267 27.08 23.47 12.51
CA ASN A 267 27.05 24.29 11.31
C ASN A 267 26.70 23.42 10.10
N ASP A 268 25.97 24.02 9.17
CA ASP A 268 25.53 23.40 7.93
C ASP A 268 26.27 24.06 6.77
N ALA A 269 27.21 23.33 6.15
CA ALA A 269 28.12 23.88 5.15
C ALA A 269 27.44 24.27 3.83
N HIS A 270 26.26 23.72 3.53
CA HIS A 270 25.55 24.00 2.28
C HIS A 270 24.05 24.23 2.49
N GLN A 271 23.47 25.16 1.74
CA GLN A 271 22.02 25.27 1.64
C GLN A 271 21.47 24.10 0.81
N LEU A 272 20.56 23.33 1.41
CA LEU A 272 19.81 22.25 0.76
C LEU A 272 18.33 22.64 0.66
N ALA A 273 17.62 22.07 -0.31
CA ALA A 273 16.16 22.17 -0.43
C ALA A 273 15.45 21.20 0.53
N TYR A 274 15.80 21.24 1.82
CA TYR A 274 15.25 20.37 2.84
C TYR A 274 14.97 21.18 4.11
N ASP A 275 13.77 21.03 4.63
CA ASP A 275 13.34 21.65 5.89
C ASP A 275 12.70 20.56 6.74
N GLU A 276 13.33 20.26 7.88
CA GLU A 276 12.89 19.20 8.78
C GLU A 276 11.68 19.60 9.65
N HIS A 277 11.48 20.89 9.89
CA HIS A 277 10.44 21.39 10.79
C HIS A 277 9.10 21.58 10.08
N ASN A 278 9.13 21.63 8.75
CA ASN A 278 7.96 21.84 7.93
C ASN A 278 7.50 20.53 7.28
N PRO A 279 6.34 19.96 7.68
CA PRO A 279 5.85 18.72 7.10
C PRO A 279 5.63 18.82 5.58
N PHE A 280 6.14 17.83 4.85
CA PHE A 280 5.98 17.74 3.40
C PHE A 280 5.68 16.30 2.96
N VAL A 281 5.19 16.16 1.73
CA VAL A 281 5.10 14.89 1.01
C VAL A 281 6.03 14.96 -0.19
N VAL A 282 6.62 13.85 -0.61
CA VAL A 282 7.57 13.85 -1.73
C VAL A 282 6.82 13.63 -3.06
N CYS A 283 7.12 14.45 -4.06
CA CYS A 283 6.64 14.23 -5.43
C CYS A 283 7.21 12.92 -5.99
N SER A 284 6.38 11.98 -6.42
CA SER A 284 6.82 10.64 -6.83
C SER A 284 7.54 10.57 -8.18
N ARG A 285 7.53 11.64 -8.98
CA ARG A 285 8.28 11.73 -10.25
C ARG A 285 9.54 12.59 -10.14
N ASN A 286 9.37 13.82 -9.66
CA ASN A 286 10.45 14.80 -9.62
C ASN A 286 11.29 14.70 -8.34
N PHE A 287 10.84 13.92 -7.34
CA PHE A 287 11.51 13.76 -6.04
C PHE A 287 11.82 15.11 -5.37
N VAL A 288 10.82 15.99 -5.33
CA VAL A 288 10.89 17.30 -4.66
C VAL A 288 9.88 17.35 -3.51
N PRO A 289 10.17 18.08 -2.42
CA PRO A 289 9.27 18.17 -1.27
C PRO A 289 8.10 19.09 -1.61
N LEU A 290 6.89 18.59 -1.39
CA LEU A 290 5.62 19.28 -1.51
C LEU A 290 5.15 19.66 -0.10
N TYR A 291 5.48 20.89 0.32
CA TYR A 291 5.10 21.42 1.61
C TYR A 291 3.59 21.66 1.71
N ARG A 292 3.04 21.51 2.92
CA ARG A 292 1.62 21.76 3.18
C ARG A 292 1.21 23.18 2.74
N GLY A 293 0.03 23.28 2.16
CA GLY A 293 -0.54 24.55 1.66
C GLY A 293 -0.19 24.89 0.22
N LYS A 294 0.78 24.20 -0.41
CA LYS A 294 1.02 24.33 -1.86
C LYS A 294 0.08 23.40 -2.65
N PRO A 295 -0.31 23.79 -3.88
CA PRO A 295 -1.10 22.92 -4.75
C PRO A 295 -0.31 21.64 -5.04
N GLN A 296 -0.97 20.50 -4.89
CA GLN A 296 -0.44 19.19 -5.24
C GLN A 296 -1.57 18.37 -5.83
N THR A 297 -1.22 17.46 -6.74
CA THR A 297 -2.17 16.55 -7.35
C THR A 297 -1.87 15.13 -6.92
N LYS A 298 -2.91 14.31 -6.72
CA LYS A 298 -2.76 12.94 -6.25
C LYS A 298 -3.17 11.94 -7.31
N CYS A 299 -2.55 10.76 -7.26
CA CYS A 299 -3.08 9.59 -7.94
C CYS A 299 -4.38 9.16 -7.25
N PRO A 300 -5.51 9.08 -7.97
CA PRO A 300 -6.79 8.71 -7.38
C PRO A 300 -6.85 7.25 -6.92
N PHE A 301 -5.94 6.41 -7.40
CA PHE A 301 -5.85 5.02 -7.00
C PHE A 301 -4.94 4.79 -5.78
N CYS A 302 -3.64 5.06 -5.92
CA CYS A 302 -2.68 4.75 -4.86
C CYS A 302 -2.45 5.90 -3.87
N GLY A 303 -2.89 7.13 -4.17
CA GLY A 303 -2.68 8.29 -3.33
C GLY A 303 -1.29 8.95 -3.42
N ALA A 304 -0.43 8.50 -4.32
CA ALA A 304 0.87 9.13 -4.60
C ALA A 304 0.70 10.62 -4.95
N SER A 305 1.59 11.48 -4.44
CA SER A 305 1.49 12.93 -4.61
C SER A 305 2.47 13.43 -5.68
N TYR A 306 2.03 14.43 -6.44
CA TYR A 306 2.75 14.98 -7.58
C TYR A 306 2.73 16.50 -7.53
N SER A 307 3.80 17.10 -8.06
CA SER A 307 3.88 18.54 -8.32
C SER A 307 2.84 18.95 -9.37
N PRO A 308 2.34 20.19 -9.32
CA PRO A 308 1.41 20.70 -10.32
C PRO A 308 2.04 20.67 -11.72
N GLY A 309 1.23 20.46 -12.74
CA GLY A 309 1.65 20.33 -14.15
C GLY A 309 1.89 18.89 -14.62
N LEU A 310 1.67 17.89 -13.75
CA LEU A 310 1.77 16.46 -14.07
C LEU A 310 0.39 15.79 -14.22
N GLU A 311 -0.69 16.56 -14.11
CA GLU A 311 -2.06 16.10 -14.27
C GLU A 311 -2.30 15.48 -15.66
N GLY A 312 -3.13 14.44 -15.73
CA GLY A 312 -3.41 13.74 -16.99
C GLY A 312 -2.33 12.77 -17.45
N THR A 313 -1.18 12.70 -16.76
CA THR A 313 -0.14 11.70 -17.05
C THR A 313 -0.28 10.43 -16.21
N LEU A 314 0.38 9.35 -16.63
CA LEU A 314 0.37 8.07 -15.92
C LEU A 314 1.14 8.19 -14.60
N CYS A 315 0.62 7.62 -13.51
CA CYS A 315 1.29 7.56 -12.21
C CYS A 315 2.52 6.64 -12.22
N ASP A 316 3.68 7.12 -11.79
CA ASP A 316 4.95 6.36 -11.74
C ASP A 316 4.96 5.28 -10.62
N VAL A 317 4.12 5.45 -9.61
CA VAL A 317 4.02 4.52 -8.48
C VAL A 317 3.21 3.28 -8.87
N CYS A 318 1.97 3.47 -9.34
CA CYS A 318 1.07 2.37 -9.68
C CYS A 318 1.12 1.94 -11.15
N GLU A 319 1.64 2.77 -12.05
CA GLU A 319 1.80 2.53 -13.49
C GLU A 319 0.49 2.27 -14.26
N VAL A 320 -0.67 2.56 -13.66
CA VAL A 320 -2.00 2.31 -14.29
C VAL A 320 -2.97 3.48 -14.23
N SER A 321 -2.84 4.36 -13.25
CA SER A 321 -3.83 5.41 -12.98
C SER A 321 -3.35 6.76 -13.50
N GLU A 322 -4.28 7.54 -14.03
CA GLU A 322 -4.07 8.92 -14.47
C GLU A 322 -4.04 9.88 -13.28
N ILE A 323 -2.99 10.69 -13.16
CA ILE A 323 -2.78 11.63 -12.06
C ILE A 323 -3.86 12.73 -12.10
N GLY A 324 -4.53 12.95 -10.96
CA GLY A 324 -5.52 14.03 -10.81
C GLY A 324 -6.90 13.77 -11.39
N LYS A 325 -7.16 12.56 -11.90
CA LYS A 325 -8.47 12.21 -12.44
C LYS A 325 -9.50 12.05 -11.32
N ASP A 326 -10.68 12.63 -11.52
CA ASP A 326 -11.83 12.40 -10.64
C ASP A 326 -12.38 10.99 -10.84
N VAL A 327 -12.54 10.27 -9.74
CA VAL A 327 -13.04 8.88 -9.72
C VAL A 327 -14.05 8.68 -8.61
N ILE A 328 -14.84 7.62 -8.72
CA ILE A 328 -15.83 7.19 -7.71
C ILE A 328 -15.13 6.68 -6.41
N GLY A 329 -13.87 6.26 -6.53
CA GLY A 329 -13.07 5.68 -5.45
C GLY A 329 -13.04 4.15 -5.49
N LEU A 330 -12.35 3.54 -4.52
CA LEU A 330 -12.24 2.08 -4.42
C LEU A 330 -13.62 1.45 -4.18
N ARG A 331 -13.92 0.39 -4.93
CA ARG A 331 -15.14 -0.43 -4.78
C ARG A 331 -14.76 -1.90 -4.78
N ILE A 332 -14.76 -2.49 -3.58
CA ILE A 332 -14.37 -3.89 -3.34
C ILE A 332 -15.38 -4.63 -2.46
N SER A 333 -16.47 -3.98 -2.05
CA SER A 333 -17.54 -4.59 -1.25
C SER A 333 -18.92 -4.27 -1.81
N SER A 334 -19.85 -5.22 -1.70
CA SER A 334 -21.27 -5.03 -2.01
C SER A 334 -21.95 -4.01 -1.09
N LEU A 335 -21.31 -3.64 0.02
CA LEU A 335 -21.76 -2.58 0.93
C LEU A 335 -21.60 -1.17 0.34
N GLN A 336 -20.75 -0.99 -0.68
CA GLN A 336 -20.38 0.32 -1.24
C GLN A 336 -21.18 0.70 -2.50
N LYS A 337 -22.45 0.26 -2.60
CA LYS A 337 -23.32 0.46 -3.78
C LYS A 337 -23.31 1.90 -4.30
#